data_AF-A0A821DBL2-F1
#
_entry.id   AF-A0A821DBL2-F1
#
_cell.length_a   1.000
_cell.length_b   1.000
_cell.length_c   1.000
_cell.angle_alpha   90.00
_cell.angle_beta   90.00
_cell.angle_gamma   90.00
#
_symmetry.space_group_name_H-M   'P 1'
#
loop_
_entity.id
_entity.type
_entity.pdbx_description
1 polymer ?
#
loop_
_entity_poly.entity_id
_entity_poly.type
_entity_poly.pdbx_seq_one_letter_code
_entity_poly.pdbx_strand_id
1 'polypeptide(L)'
;MEHQIISFCRRHHFQEKPLEIDPHISALTFYDLHQKNVTSVQLYSWSAHIDLIEEYEAFRQNFSDHRITGSSMMFYNCSSKNKFGRFCQSSFDSKNSFNRIAKEVLIKTHSVSSSTTCFLHLNCTHDELSWCLDWREIRDGKVDCWPIPVDEQNCEQLEENECGPNEY
;
A
#
# COMPACT_ATOMS: atom_id res chain seq x y z
N MET A 1 13.49 9.85 21.65
CA MET A 1 12.51 9.08 20.86
C MET A 1 13.13 7.72 20.62
N GLU A 2 12.62 6.70 21.30
CA GLU A 2 12.99 5.32 21.02
C GLU A 2 12.32 4.91 19.70
N HIS A 3 13.09 4.35 18.78
CA HIS A 3 12.56 3.81 17.53
C HIS A 3 12.23 2.35 17.80
N GLN A 4 10.99 1.94 17.51
CA GLN A 4 10.56 0.56 17.60
C GLN A 4 10.66 -0.08 16.23
N ILE A 5 11.41 -1.18 16.13
CA ILE A 5 11.42 -2.03 14.93
C ILE A 5 10.21 -2.95 15.05
N ILE A 6 9.25 -2.77 14.15
CA ILE A 6 8.08 -3.64 14.03
C ILE A 6 8.37 -4.56 12.85
N SER A 7 8.51 -5.87 13.11
CA SER A 7 8.59 -6.88 12.06
C SER A 7 7.31 -6.82 11.20
N PHE A 8 7.31 -7.27 9.96
CA PHE A 8 6.05 -7.42 9.23
C PHE A 8 6.17 -8.53 8.20
N CYS A 9 5.05 -9.18 7.92
CA CYS A 9 5.03 -10.28 6.96
C CYS A 9 4.95 -9.73 5.54
N ARG A 10 5.94 -10.12 4.73
CA ARG A 10 6.03 -9.69 3.35
C ARG A 10 5.01 -10.45 2.50
N ARG A 11 4.04 -9.74 1.92
CA ARG A 11 3.10 -10.36 0.97
C ARG A 11 3.84 -10.76 -0.32
N HIS A 12 3.96 -12.06 -0.56
CA HIS A 12 4.57 -12.61 -1.79
C HIS A 12 3.87 -12.14 -3.08
N HIS A 13 2.60 -11.75 -3.01
CA HIS A 13 1.77 -11.36 -4.15
C HIS A 13 2.29 -10.18 -5.00
N PHE A 14 3.25 -9.39 -4.51
CA PHE A 14 3.82 -8.27 -5.27
C PHE A 14 5.08 -8.64 -6.08
N GLN A 15 5.43 -9.92 -6.17
CA GLN A 15 6.54 -10.40 -7.00
C GLN A 15 6.13 -10.74 -8.43
N GLU A 16 4.83 -10.86 -8.73
CA GLU A 16 4.36 -11.08 -10.09
C GLU A 16 4.48 -9.79 -10.88
N LYS A 17 5.54 -9.74 -11.71
CA LYS A 17 5.69 -8.69 -12.72
C LYS A 17 4.45 -8.74 -13.62
N PRO A 18 3.75 -7.61 -13.84
CA PRO A 18 2.62 -7.59 -14.76
C PRO A 18 3.06 -8.05 -16.14
N LEU A 19 2.14 -8.69 -16.87
CA LEU A 19 2.36 -9.26 -18.20
C LEU A 19 2.97 -8.24 -19.17
N GLU A 20 2.58 -6.97 -19.04
CA GLU A 20 3.15 -5.85 -19.79
C GLU A 20 3.44 -4.68 -18.86
N ILE A 21 4.68 -4.18 -18.92
CA ILE A 21 5.06 -2.88 -18.35
C ILE A 21 5.05 -1.88 -19.50
N ASP A 22 4.42 -0.73 -19.27
CA ASP A 22 4.39 0.37 -20.23
C ASP A 22 5.83 0.76 -20.64
N PRO A 23 6.19 0.62 -21.93
CA PRO A 23 7.57 0.79 -22.40
C PRO A 23 8.07 2.24 -22.29
N HIS A 24 7.19 3.20 -22.06
CA HIS A 24 7.54 4.60 -21.86
C HIS A 24 7.90 4.93 -20.41
N ILE A 25 7.82 3.96 -19.49
CA ILE A 25 8.22 4.14 -18.10
C ILE A 25 9.73 4.01 -18.00
N SER A 26 10.39 5.05 -17.49
CA SER A 26 11.81 4.97 -17.19
C SER A 26 12.04 4.06 -15.99
N ALA A 27 12.97 3.12 -16.13
CA ALA A 27 13.37 2.21 -15.07
C ALA A 27 14.86 2.40 -14.76
N LEU A 28 15.22 2.32 -13.47
CA LEU A 28 16.59 2.45 -12.98
C LEU A 28 16.87 1.33 -12.00
N THR A 29 18.08 0.79 -12.01
CA THR A 29 18.50 -0.16 -10.97
C THR A 29 18.78 0.58 -9.66
N PHE A 30 18.80 -0.14 -8.53
CA PHE A 30 19.26 0.40 -7.25
C PHE A 30 20.69 0.94 -7.35
N TYR A 31 21.55 0.27 -8.12
CA TYR A 31 22.88 0.78 -8.41
C TYR A 31 22.85 2.13 -9.13
N ASP A 32 22.05 2.27 -10.19
CA ASP A 32 21.90 3.52 -10.94
C ASP A 32 21.38 4.67 -10.05
N LEU A 33 20.38 4.37 -9.21
CA LEU A 33 19.84 5.33 -8.25
C LEU A 33 20.91 5.79 -7.26
N HIS A 34 21.71 4.86 -6.74
CA HIS A 34 22.79 5.17 -5.82
C HIS A 34 23.90 5.99 -6.47
N GLN A 35 24.32 5.65 -7.69
CA GLN A 35 25.30 6.45 -8.45
C GLN A 35 24.81 7.89 -8.69
N LYS A 36 23.49 8.09 -8.76
CA LYS A 36 22.84 9.40 -8.89
C LYS A 36 22.58 10.11 -7.56
N ASN A 37 23.06 9.57 -6.44
CA ASN A 37 22.81 10.07 -5.08
C ASN A 37 21.32 10.24 -4.75
N VAL A 38 20.47 9.35 -5.29
CA VAL A 38 19.06 9.34 -4.95
C VAL A 38 18.89 8.81 -3.52
N THR A 39 18.03 9.45 -2.75
CA THR A 39 17.67 9.05 -1.39
C THR A 39 16.34 8.33 -1.37
N SER A 40 16.12 7.50 -0.34
CA SER A 40 14.84 6.82 -0.12
C SER A 40 13.68 7.81 0.08
N VAL A 41 13.96 8.99 0.66
CA VAL A 41 13.00 10.10 0.76
C VAL A 41 12.61 10.66 -0.61
N GLN A 42 13.53 10.72 -1.58
CA GLN A 42 13.18 11.12 -2.94
C GLN A 42 12.30 10.06 -3.61
N LEU A 43 12.58 8.77 -3.44
CA LEU A 43 11.70 7.71 -3.96
C LEU A 43 10.29 7.81 -3.37
N TYR A 44 10.18 8.11 -2.07
CA TYR A 44 8.89 8.40 -1.42
C TYR A 44 8.16 9.58 -2.08
N SER A 45 8.86 10.68 -2.37
CA SER A 45 8.27 11.83 -3.07
C SER A 45 7.81 11.54 -4.51
N TRP A 46 8.34 10.47 -5.11
CA TRP A 46 7.96 9.98 -6.44
C TRP A 46 6.84 8.93 -6.39
N SER A 47 6.21 8.76 -5.23
CA SER A 47 5.15 7.77 -5.00
C SER A 47 5.60 6.34 -5.28
N ALA A 48 6.88 6.04 -5.02
CA ALA A 48 7.39 4.68 -5.09
C ALA A 48 6.68 3.78 -4.06
N HIS A 49 6.61 2.48 -4.36
CA HIS A 49 6.04 1.50 -3.44
C HIS A 49 6.84 1.45 -2.13
N ILE A 50 6.18 1.40 -0.99
CA ILE A 50 6.85 1.48 0.33
C ILE A 50 7.88 0.36 0.52
N ASP A 51 7.54 -0.89 0.22
CA ASP A 51 8.50 -2.00 0.29
C ASP A 51 9.75 -1.76 -0.57
N LEU A 52 9.61 -1.13 -1.74
CA LEU A 52 10.74 -0.83 -2.62
C LEU A 52 11.63 0.26 -2.01
N ILE A 53 11.03 1.25 -1.34
CA ILE A 53 11.76 2.32 -0.65
C ILE A 53 12.59 1.73 0.49
N GLU A 54 12.01 0.82 1.26
CA GLU A 54 12.70 0.14 2.37
C GLU A 54 13.81 -0.77 1.87
N GLU A 55 13.57 -1.56 0.82
CA GLU A 55 14.59 -2.36 0.15
C GLU A 55 15.75 -1.49 -0.37
N TYR A 56 15.43 -0.32 -0.92
CA TYR A 56 16.45 0.60 -1.41
C TYR A 56 17.28 1.19 -0.26
N GLU A 57 16.65 1.56 0.85
CA GLU A 57 17.36 2.05 2.02
C GLU A 57 18.28 0.97 2.61
N ALA A 58 17.79 -0.27 2.72
CA ALA A 58 18.59 -1.42 3.15
C ALA A 58 19.78 -1.67 2.20
N PHE A 59 19.57 -1.54 0.88
CA PHE A 59 20.65 -1.61 -0.11
C PHE A 59 21.70 -0.51 0.12
N ARG A 60 21.29 0.75 0.33
CA ARG A 60 22.22 1.88 0.55
C ARG A 60 23.08 1.70 1.79
N GLN A 61 22.50 1.20 2.88
CA GLN A 61 23.22 0.91 4.11
C GLN A 61 24.25 -0.19 3.89
N ASN A 62 23.84 -1.32 3.28
CA ASN A 62 24.73 -2.44 3.00
C ASN A 62 25.81 -2.12 1.94
N PHE A 63 25.54 -1.21 1.01
CA PHE A 63 26.52 -0.74 0.03
C PHE A 63 27.70 -0.04 0.71
N SER A 64 27.42 0.72 1.78
CA SER A 64 28.45 1.35 2.62
C SER A 64 29.30 0.29 3.36
N ASP A 65 28.71 -0.86 3.69
CA ASP A 65 29.36 -2.00 4.33
C ASP A 65 29.96 -3.02 3.33
N HIS A 66 30.08 -2.66 2.05
CA HIS A 66 30.59 -3.52 0.94
C HIS A 66 29.79 -4.82 0.69
N ARG A 67 28.56 -4.94 1.20
CA ARG A 67 27.65 -6.06 0.95
C ARG A 67 26.64 -5.68 -0.12
N ILE A 68 26.98 -5.91 -1.38
CA ILE A 68 26.14 -5.48 -2.52
C ILE A 68 25.07 -6.54 -2.82
N THR A 69 23.99 -6.56 -2.06
CA THR A 69 22.81 -7.40 -2.33
C THR A 69 21.67 -6.53 -2.89
N GLY A 70 21.06 -6.94 -4.00
CA GLY A 70 19.92 -6.21 -4.59
C GLY A 70 20.30 -5.06 -5.53
N SER A 71 21.55 -4.96 -5.98
CA SER A 71 21.99 -3.93 -6.93
C SER A 71 21.20 -3.92 -8.25
N SER A 72 20.73 -5.08 -8.69
CA SER A 72 19.93 -5.29 -9.90
C SER A 72 18.43 -5.06 -9.70
N MET A 73 17.98 -4.75 -8.48
CA MET A 73 16.57 -4.46 -8.20
C MET A 73 16.15 -3.20 -8.97
N MET A 74 14.97 -3.25 -9.59
CA MET A 74 14.48 -2.20 -10.48
C MET A 74 13.48 -1.28 -9.79
N PHE A 75 13.69 0.02 -9.92
CA PHE A 75 12.72 1.07 -9.67
C PHE A 75 12.10 1.54 -10.99
N TYR A 76 10.76 1.64 -11.02
CA TYR A 76 10.00 2.19 -12.13
C TYR A 76 9.48 3.57 -11.73
N ASN A 77 9.86 4.62 -12.46
CA ASN A 77 9.44 5.97 -12.14
C ASN A 77 8.04 6.25 -12.69
N CYS A 78 7.03 6.19 -11.81
CA CYS A 78 5.64 6.39 -12.17
C CYS A 78 5.18 7.86 -12.17
N SER A 79 6.05 8.79 -11.76
CA SER A 79 5.68 10.20 -11.48
C SER A 79 5.06 10.93 -12.65
N SER A 80 5.42 10.57 -13.89
CA SER A 80 5.00 11.27 -15.11
C SER A 80 3.63 10.84 -15.65
N LYS A 81 2.99 9.82 -15.06
CA LYS A 81 1.81 9.16 -15.67
C LYS A 81 0.58 9.07 -14.77
N ASN A 82 0.57 9.69 -13.59
CA ASN A 82 -0.48 9.48 -12.57
C ASN A 82 -0.73 7.99 -12.26
N LYS A 83 0.33 7.18 -12.39
CA LYS A 83 0.35 5.76 -12.10
C LYS A 83 1.08 5.53 -10.77
N PHE A 84 0.82 4.41 -10.12
CA PHE A 84 1.44 4.02 -8.86
C PHE A 84 1.55 2.49 -8.78
N GLY A 85 2.25 2.02 -7.74
CA GLY A 85 2.57 0.60 -7.55
C GLY A 85 3.98 0.24 -8.02
N ARG A 86 4.44 -0.96 -7.67
CA ARG A 86 5.81 -1.44 -7.91
C ARG A 86 6.26 -1.35 -9.37
N PHE A 87 5.35 -1.59 -10.30
CA PHE A 87 5.58 -1.56 -11.75
C PHE A 87 4.75 -0.47 -12.44
N CYS A 88 4.27 0.53 -11.67
CA CYS A 88 3.31 1.52 -12.13
C CYS A 88 2.02 0.91 -12.72
N GLN A 89 1.62 -0.26 -12.21
CA GLN A 89 0.50 -1.03 -12.76
C GLN A 89 -0.87 -0.45 -12.42
N SER A 90 -0.94 0.41 -11.40
CA SER A 90 -2.19 0.97 -10.93
C SER A 90 -2.32 2.44 -11.35
N SER A 91 -3.53 2.85 -11.68
CA SER A 91 -3.87 4.24 -11.99
C SER A 91 -5.26 4.53 -11.47
N PHE A 92 -5.53 5.79 -11.15
CA PHE A 92 -6.90 6.24 -10.95
C PHE A 92 -7.50 6.65 -12.29
N ASP A 93 -8.73 6.21 -12.59
CA ASP A 93 -9.51 6.73 -13.71
C ASP A 93 -10.09 8.11 -13.34
N SER A 94 -9.20 9.06 -13.08
CA SER A 94 -9.55 10.41 -12.70
C SER A 94 -8.50 11.39 -13.18
N LYS A 95 -8.96 12.51 -13.73
CA LYS A 95 -8.09 13.66 -14.07
C LYS A 95 -7.65 14.44 -12.83
N ASN A 96 -8.13 14.06 -11.64
CA ASN A 96 -7.81 14.73 -10.39
C ASN A 96 -6.43 14.26 -9.89
N SER A 97 -5.68 15.17 -9.26
CA SER A 97 -4.42 14.80 -8.60
C SER A 97 -4.70 13.84 -7.44
N PHE A 98 -3.73 13.00 -7.09
CA PHE A 98 -3.84 12.08 -5.95
C PHE A 98 -4.29 12.79 -4.66
N ASN A 99 -3.72 13.96 -4.35
CA ASN A 99 -4.11 14.76 -3.19
C ASN A 99 -5.59 15.17 -3.23
N ARG A 100 -6.10 15.52 -4.41
CA ARG A 100 -7.51 15.86 -4.60
C ARG A 100 -8.40 14.64 -4.47
N ILE A 101 -8.01 13.49 -5.03
CA ILE A 101 -8.74 12.22 -4.86
C ILE A 101 -8.79 11.83 -3.39
N ALA A 102 -7.64 11.84 -2.70
CA ALA A 102 -7.56 11.55 -1.28
C ALA A 102 -8.44 12.49 -0.46
N LYS A 103 -8.39 13.80 -0.74
CA LYS A 103 -9.29 14.78 -0.10
C LYS A 103 -10.76 14.51 -0.43
N GLU A 104 -11.12 14.24 -1.68
CA GLU A 104 -12.52 13.96 -2.06
C GLU A 104 -13.05 12.68 -1.38
N VAL A 105 -12.21 11.65 -1.24
CA VAL A 105 -12.54 10.41 -0.50
C VAL A 105 -12.64 10.68 0.99
N LEU A 106 -11.67 11.40 1.58
CA LEU A 106 -11.60 11.71 3.01
C LEU A 106 -12.61 12.78 3.46
N ILE A 107 -13.11 13.63 2.55
CA ILE A 107 -14.14 14.65 2.85
C ILE A 107 -15.55 14.07 2.71
N LYS A 108 -15.74 13.05 1.87
CA LYS A 108 -17.04 12.36 1.71
C LYS A 108 -17.48 11.57 2.96
N THR A 109 -16.65 11.49 3.99
CA THR A 109 -16.85 10.70 5.21
C THR A 109 -17.97 11.20 6.14
N HIS A 110 -18.73 12.24 5.79
CA HIS A 110 -19.83 12.75 6.63
C HIS A 110 -21.20 12.80 5.94
N SER A 111 -21.31 12.36 4.69
CA SER A 111 -22.62 12.32 4.01
C SER A 111 -22.66 11.13 3.06
N VAL A 112 -22.92 9.95 3.63
CA VAL A 112 -23.19 8.72 2.87
C VAL A 112 -24.56 8.89 2.20
N SER A 113 -24.56 9.09 0.89
CA SER A 113 -25.77 9.08 0.06
C SER A 113 -26.12 7.64 -0.32
N SER A 114 -27.39 7.34 -0.58
CA SER A 114 -27.88 6.00 -1.00
C SER A 114 -27.27 5.45 -2.29
N SER A 115 -26.42 6.22 -2.98
CA SER A 115 -25.69 5.82 -4.20
C SER A 115 -24.21 5.48 -3.96
N THR A 116 -23.79 5.27 -2.71
CA THR A 116 -22.37 5.02 -2.36
C THR A 116 -21.98 3.57 -2.66
N THR A 117 -20.76 3.35 -3.15
CA THR A 117 -20.21 2.00 -3.38
C THR A 117 -20.00 1.30 -2.06
N CYS A 118 -20.84 0.31 -1.79
CA CYS A 118 -20.75 -0.56 -0.63
C CYS A 118 -19.54 -1.48 -0.74
N PHE A 119 -18.77 -1.65 0.34
CA PHE A 119 -17.86 -2.78 0.43
C PHE A 119 -18.68 -4.05 0.70
N LEU A 120 -19.17 -4.68 -0.38
CA LEU A 120 -20.11 -5.82 -0.33
C LEU A 120 -19.50 -7.13 0.23
N HIS A 121 -18.24 -7.12 0.67
CA HIS A 121 -17.58 -8.34 1.13
C HIS A 121 -17.98 -8.78 2.54
N LEU A 122 -18.60 -7.91 3.33
CA LEU A 122 -19.12 -8.27 4.66
C LEU A 122 -20.65 -8.28 4.63
N ASN A 123 -21.24 -9.43 4.98
CA ASN A 123 -22.68 -9.56 5.14
C ASN A 123 -23.09 -8.99 6.51
N CYS A 124 -23.18 -7.65 6.57
CA CYS A 124 -23.38 -6.88 7.78
C CYS A 124 -24.73 -6.15 7.73
N THR A 125 -25.48 -6.17 8.83
CA THR A 125 -26.66 -5.32 9.01
C THR A 125 -26.36 -4.30 10.10
N HIS A 126 -26.41 -3.02 9.75
CA HIS A 126 -26.11 -1.89 10.63
C HIS A 126 -27.40 -1.14 10.95
N ASP A 127 -27.82 -1.07 12.21
CA ASP A 127 -29.03 -0.33 12.66
C ASP A 127 -30.31 -0.59 11.83
N GLU A 128 -30.66 -1.87 11.62
CA GLU A 128 -31.88 -2.33 10.90
C GLU A 128 -32.00 -1.91 9.43
N LEU A 129 -31.01 -1.18 8.90
CA LEU A 129 -30.91 -0.76 7.51
C LEU A 129 -29.70 -1.47 6.88
N SER A 130 -29.88 -2.07 5.71
CA SER A 130 -28.77 -2.69 4.96
C SER A 130 -27.83 -1.63 4.36
N TRP A 131 -27.03 -0.93 5.18
CA TRP A 131 -26.19 0.15 4.71
C TRP A 131 -24.76 -0.09 5.17
N CYS A 132 -23.96 -0.46 4.19
CA CYS A 132 -22.50 -0.39 4.06
C CYS A 132 -21.73 0.21 5.24
N LEU A 133 -20.88 -0.61 5.84
CA LEU A 133 -19.82 -0.12 6.72
C LEU A 133 -18.80 0.72 5.94
N ASP A 134 -18.35 1.80 6.56
CA ASP A 134 -17.10 2.44 6.21
C ASP A 134 -15.94 1.49 6.56
N TRP A 135 -14.86 1.50 5.77
CA TRP A 135 -13.72 0.63 6.03
C TRP A 135 -13.02 0.92 7.37
N ARG A 136 -13.26 2.12 7.94
CA ARG A 136 -12.77 2.53 9.26
C ARG A 136 -13.61 1.98 10.42
N GLU A 137 -14.83 1.52 10.13
CA GLU A 137 -15.74 0.85 11.08
C GLU A 137 -15.54 -0.67 11.05
N ILE A 138 -14.54 -1.15 10.31
CA ILE A 138 -14.15 -2.57 10.27
C ILE A 138 -12.87 -2.69 11.08
N ARG A 139 -12.91 -3.41 12.20
CA ARG A 139 -11.81 -3.61 13.15
C ARG A 139 -11.43 -2.37 13.94
N ASP A 140 -12.41 -1.60 14.37
CA ASP A 140 -12.18 -0.42 15.21
C ASP A 140 -12.40 -0.70 16.71
N GLY A 141 -12.73 -1.95 17.06
CA GLY A 141 -13.04 -2.39 18.41
C GLY A 141 -14.49 -2.14 18.83
N LYS A 142 -15.34 -1.63 17.94
CA LYS A 142 -16.77 -1.43 18.15
C LYS A 142 -17.55 -2.41 17.27
N VAL A 143 -18.56 -3.05 17.86
CA VAL A 143 -19.45 -3.93 17.11
C VAL A 143 -20.55 -3.10 16.45
N ASP A 144 -20.44 -2.95 15.15
CA ASP A 144 -21.35 -2.24 14.25
C ASP A 144 -22.21 -3.21 13.43
N CYS A 145 -21.77 -4.46 13.23
CA CYS A 145 -22.59 -5.50 12.60
C CYS A 145 -23.45 -6.31 13.59
N TRP A 146 -24.75 -6.44 13.28
CA TRP A 146 -25.69 -7.29 14.02
C TRP A 146 -26.47 -8.24 13.09
N PRO A 147 -26.85 -9.46 13.53
CA PRO A 147 -26.56 -10.13 14.80
C PRO A 147 -25.18 -10.78 14.90
N ILE A 148 -24.44 -10.83 13.80
CA ILE A 148 -23.10 -11.42 13.75
C ILE A 148 -22.08 -10.27 13.66
N PRO A 149 -21.13 -10.15 14.61
CA PRO A 149 -20.12 -9.10 14.63
C PRO A 149 -18.99 -9.40 13.63
N VAL A 150 -19.32 -9.44 12.34
CA VAL A 150 -18.40 -9.82 11.25
C VAL A 150 -17.34 -8.77 10.95
N ASP A 151 -17.62 -7.52 11.27
CA ASP A 151 -16.71 -6.37 11.27
C ASP A 151 -15.54 -6.55 12.23
N GLU A 152 -15.81 -7.11 13.41
CA GLU A 152 -14.81 -7.34 14.46
C GLU A 152 -14.30 -8.79 14.50
N GLN A 153 -14.64 -9.60 13.49
CA GLN A 153 -14.22 -10.99 13.45
C GLN A 153 -12.80 -11.15 12.88
N ASN A 154 -12.02 -12.03 13.51
CA ASN A 154 -10.65 -12.38 13.10
C ASN A 154 -9.71 -11.16 13.03
N CYS A 155 -9.94 -10.13 13.85
CA CYS A 155 -9.03 -8.98 13.98
C CYS A 155 -7.67 -9.42 14.52
N GLU A 156 -7.69 -10.31 15.53
CA GLU A 156 -6.49 -10.84 16.18
C GLU A 156 -5.51 -11.46 15.17
N GLN A 157 -5.98 -12.18 14.15
CA GLN A 157 -5.13 -12.78 13.12
C GLN A 157 -4.40 -11.78 12.22
N LEU A 158 -4.86 -10.53 12.16
CA LEU A 158 -4.23 -9.46 11.38
C LEU A 158 -3.40 -8.52 12.25
N GLU A 159 -3.62 -8.56 13.57
CA GLU A 159 -2.76 -7.94 14.58
C GLU A 159 -1.61 -8.89 14.98
N GLU A 160 -1.79 -10.20 14.77
CA GLU A 160 -0.76 -11.22 14.78
C GLU A 160 0.27 -10.88 13.70
N ASN A 161 1.36 -10.31 14.15
CA ASN A 161 2.54 -10.04 13.34
C ASN A 161 3.44 -11.28 13.24
N GLU A 162 2.82 -12.47 13.28
CA GLU A 162 3.48 -13.76 13.18
C GLU A 162 3.27 -14.29 11.78
N CYS A 163 4.38 -14.43 11.06
CA CYS A 163 4.31 -14.84 9.67
C CYS A 163 4.05 -16.33 9.56
N GLY A 164 3.22 -16.70 8.58
CA GLY A 164 3.03 -18.10 8.25
C GLY A 164 4.37 -18.77 7.86
N PRO A 165 4.46 -20.11 7.85
CA PRO A 165 5.70 -20.83 7.58
C PRO A 165 6.39 -20.49 6.26
N ASN A 166 5.75 -19.76 5.34
CA ASN A 166 6.24 -19.37 4.02
C ASN A 166 6.12 -17.84 3.76
N GLU A 167 5.91 -17.04 4.81
CA GLU A 167 5.88 -15.59 4.73
C GLU A 167 7.13 -15.08 5.46
N TYR A 168 8.13 -14.60 4.71
CA TYR A 168 9.39 -14.08 5.26
C TYR A 168 9.78 -12.75 4.61
#